data_AF-A0A3D0RF22-F1
#
_entry.id   AF-A0A3D0RF22-F1
#
_cell.length_a   1.000
_cell.length_b   1.000
_cell.length_c   1.000
_cell.angle_alpha   90.00
_cell.angle_beta   90.00
_cell.angle_gamma   90.00
#
_symmetry.space_group_name_H-M   'P 1'
#
loop_
_entity.id
_entity.type
_entity.pdbx_description
1 polymer ?
#
loop_
_entity_poly.entity_id
_entity_poly.type
_entity_poly.pdbx_seq_one_letter_code
_entity_poly.pdbx_strand_id
1 'polypeptide(L)'
;DIDLSHLDDIKTTLAPVGEAIQKTRAALPVDTALIGFAGAPWTIITYMLEGQSSRDFPAARKWLWANDREFDNLLDIVTEATIEFLALQANAGADALMLFDSWASAVPAHYRDRIVSDPAAHIITSLRKRGIMQPVIGFPKGIGEGLVRYCDITGVQAVGI
;
A
#
# COMPACT_ATOMS: atom_id res chain seq x y z
N ASP A 1 8.32 -1.88 -21.31
CA ASP A 1 7.82 -0.54 -21.00
C ASP A 1 6.46 -0.64 -20.33
N ILE A 2 6.36 -0.15 -19.09
CA ILE A 2 5.08 -0.03 -18.37
C ILE A 2 4.52 1.34 -18.74
N ASP A 3 3.33 1.36 -19.33
CA ASP A 3 2.63 2.60 -19.71
C ASP A 3 2.01 3.26 -18.47
N LEU A 4 2.50 4.44 -18.11
CA LEU A 4 2.07 5.20 -16.94
C LEU A 4 0.76 5.98 -17.17
N SER A 5 0.33 6.13 -18.42
CA SER A 5 -0.89 6.89 -18.75
C SER A 5 -2.15 6.31 -18.07
N HIS A 6 -2.13 5.01 -17.75
CA HIS A 6 -3.21 4.36 -17.01
C HIS A 6 -3.37 4.84 -15.57
N LEU A 7 -2.36 5.52 -14.98
CA LEU A 7 -2.51 6.12 -13.65
C LEU A 7 -3.52 7.27 -13.66
N ASP A 8 -3.66 7.98 -14.79
CA ASP A 8 -4.63 9.08 -14.93
C ASP A 8 -6.08 8.57 -14.89
N ASP A 9 -6.30 7.32 -15.34
CA ASP A 9 -7.59 6.65 -15.35
C ASP A 9 -7.93 5.94 -14.04
N ILE A 10 -7.06 5.97 -13.02
CA ILE A 10 -7.34 5.31 -11.73
C ILE A 10 -8.63 5.82 -11.12
N LYS A 11 -8.85 7.15 -11.15
CA LYS A 11 -10.04 7.76 -10.53
C LYS A 11 -11.32 7.34 -11.21
N THR A 12 -11.32 7.18 -12.53
CA THR A 12 -12.49 6.76 -13.31
C THR A 12 -12.72 5.26 -13.17
N THR A 13 -11.66 4.47 -13.32
CA THR A 13 -11.70 2.99 -13.24
C THR A 13 -12.09 2.50 -11.86
N LEU A 14 -11.58 3.14 -10.80
CA LEU A 14 -11.84 2.76 -9.41
C LEU A 14 -12.94 3.60 -8.74
N ALA A 15 -13.66 4.43 -9.50
CA ALA A 15 -14.83 5.18 -9.00
C ALA A 15 -15.83 4.30 -8.22
N PRO A 16 -16.13 3.04 -8.62
CA PRO A 16 -17.04 2.18 -7.87
C PRO A 16 -16.62 1.93 -6.41
N VAL A 17 -15.31 1.99 -6.09
CA VAL A 17 -14.82 1.84 -4.72
C VAL A 17 -15.19 3.06 -3.88
N GLY A 18 -15.07 4.27 -4.44
CA GLY A 18 -15.47 5.50 -3.77
C GLY A 18 -16.97 5.53 -3.51
N GLU A 19 -17.78 5.11 -4.49
CA GLU A 19 -19.22 4.97 -4.31
C GLU A 19 -19.58 3.96 -3.21
N ALA A 20 -18.86 2.83 -3.16
CA ALA A 20 -19.07 1.83 -2.12
C ALA A 20 -18.79 2.41 -0.73
N ILE A 21 -17.68 3.14 -0.56
CA ILE A 21 -17.35 3.81 0.71
C ILE A 21 -18.42 4.83 1.09
N GLN A 22 -18.88 5.66 0.16
CA GLN A 22 -19.93 6.65 0.44
C GLN A 22 -21.23 5.98 0.91
N LYS A 23 -21.66 4.92 0.21
CA LYS A 23 -22.85 4.14 0.58
C LYS A 23 -22.69 3.48 1.94
N THR A 24 -21.53 2.87 2.21
CA THR A 24 -21.24 2.25 3.51
C THR A 24 -21.21 3.29 4.61
N ARG A 25 -20.54 4.43 4.41
CA ARG A 25 -20.45 5.50 5.40
C ARG A 25 -21.81 6.05 5.77
N ALA A 26 -22.71 6.23 4.79
CA ALA A 26 -24.08 6.69 5.01
C ALA A 26 -24.96 5.67 5.74
N ALA A 27 -24.67 4.38 5.64
CA ALA A 27 -25.40 3.31 6.31
C ALA A 27 -24.90 3.01 7.73
N LEU A 28 -23.68 3.44 8.07
CA LEU A 28 -23.06 3.19 9.37
C LEU A 28 -23.45 4.25 10.41
N PRO A 29 -23.64 3.87 11.69
CA PRO A 29 -23.78 4.82 12.79
C PRO A 29 -22.63 5.84 12.85
N VAL A 30 -22.93 7.05 13.33
CA VAL A 30 -21.96 8.17 13.39
C VAL A 30 -20.74 7.88 14.26
N ASP A 31 -20.89 6.98 15.24
CA ASP A 31 -19.86 6.57 16.19
C ASP A 31 -19.06 5.33 15.73
N THR A 32 -19.42 4.74 14.59
CA THR A 32 -18.67 3.62 13.99
C THR A 32 -17.68 4.15 12.98
N ALA A 33 -16.38 3.93 13.15
CA ALA A 33 -15.36 4.30 12.17
C ALA A 33 -15.38 3.39 10.93
N LEU A 34 -15.14 3.96 9.74
CA LEU A 34 -14.96 3.24 8.49
C LEU A 34 -13.50 3.28 8.07
N ILE A 35 -12.90 2.10 7.84
CA ILE A 35 -11.50 1.97 7.44
C ILE A 35 -11.41 1.69 5.94
N GLY A 36 -10.75 2.58 5.21
CA GLY A 36 -10.30 2.32 3.84
C GLY A 36 -8.98 1.56 3.85
N PHE A 37 -8.69 0.77 2.81
CA PHE A 37 -7.47 -0.02 2.79
C PHE A 37 -6.89 -0.27 1.40
N ALA A 38 -5.61 -0.58 1.35
CA ALA A 38 -4.91 -1.03 0.16
C ALA A 38 -3.89 -2.11 0.51
N GLY A 39 -3.52 -2.93 -0.48
CA GLY A 39 -2.32 -3.75 -0.39
C GLY A 39 -1.07 -2.87 -0.43
N ALA A 40 -0.03 -3.24 0.28
CA ALA A 40 1.28 -2.58 0.16
C ALA A 40 1.93 -2.88 -1.19
N PRO A 41 2.84 -2.01 -1.68
CA PRO A 41 3.45 -2.17 -2.99
C PRO A 41 4.10 -3.53 -3.22
N TRP A 42 4.89 -4.03 -2.26
CA TRP A 42 5.47 -5.37 -2.34
C TRP A 42 4.40 -6.46 -2.50
N THR A 43 3.38 -6.44 -1.64
CA THR A 43 2.27 -7.40 -1.70
C THR A 43 1.59 -7.38 -3.08
N ILE A 44 1.30 -6.21 -3.65
CA ILE A 44 0.69 -6.11 -4.98
C ILE A 44 1.63 -6.66 -6.06
N ILE A 45 2.91 -6.28 -6.04
CA ILE A 45 3.92 -6.73 -7.01
C ILE A 45 4.09 -8.24 -6.99
N THR A 46 4.07 -8.86 -5.82
CA THR A 46 4.14 -10.32 -5.74
C THR A 46 3.00 -10.99 -6.50
N TYR A 47 1.76 -10.49 -6.39
CA TYR A 47 0.65 -11.01 -7.18
C TYR A 47 0.80 -10.72 -8.67
N MET A 48 1.30 -9.54 -9.06
CA MET A 48 1.53 -9.19 -10.47
C MET A 48 2.54 -10.12 -11.15
N LEU A 49 3.64 -10.45 -10.45
CA LEU A 49 4.73 -11.26 -11.01
C LEU A 49 4.45 -12.76 -10.94
N GLU A 50 3.67 -13.21 -9.97
CA GLU A 50 3.41 -14.64 -9.73
C GLU A 50 2.07 -15.11 -10.30
N GLY A 51 1.15 -14.18 -10.55
CA GLY A 51 -0.22 -14.45 -11.03
C GLY A 51 -1.16 -15.07 -9.99
N GLN A 52 -0.64 -15.45 -8.82
CA GLN A 52 -1.38 -16.07 -7.72
C GLN A 52 -0.64 -15.93 -6.39
N SER A 53 -1.27 -16.34 -5.28
CA SER A 53 -0.58 -16.45 -4.00
C SER A 53 0.49 -17.55 -4.04
N SER A 54 1.66 -17.27 -3.47
CA SER A 54 2.76 -18.21 -3.31
C SER A 54 3.23 -18.19 -1.86
N ARG A 55 3.87 -19.26 -1.39
CA ARG A 55 4.40 -19.28 -0.02
C ARG A 55 5.60 -18.37 0.13
N ASP A 56 6.49 -18.38 -0.87
CA ASP A 56 7.80 -17.74 -0.78
C ASP A 56 8.09 -16.82 -1.98
N PHE A 57 7.14 -16.60 -2.89
CA PHE A 57 7.25 -15.69 -4.06
C PHE A 57 8.62 -15.74 -4.78
N PRO A 58 9.05 -16.92 -5.26
CA PRO A 58 10.38 -17.09 -5.86
C PRO A 58 10.56 -16.31 -7.17
N ALA A 59 9.52 -16.13 -7.97
CA ALA A 59 9.59 -15.35 -9.21
C ALA A 59 9.76 -13.86 -8.89
N ALA A 60 9.00 -13.34 -7.93
CA ALA A 60 9.13 -11.94 -7.50
C ALA A 60 10.52 -11.64 -6.93
N ARG A 61 11.05 -12.52 -6.06
CA ARG A 61 12.41 -12.39 -5.52
C ARG A 61 13.49 -12.52 -6.58
N LYS A 62 13.35 -13.48 -7.50
CA LYS A 62 14.29 -13.64 -8.60
C LYS A 62 14.31 -12.40 -9.49
N TRP A 63 13.14 -11.82 -9.76
CA TRP A 63 13.04 -10.62 -10.58
C TRP A 63 13.65 -9.40 -9.89
N LEU A 64 13.40 -9.21 -8.60
CA LEU A 64 14.05 -8.22 -7.74
C LEU A 64 15.58 -8.29 -7.84
N TRP A 65 16.17 -9.49 -7.76
CA TRP A 65 17.63 -9.65 -7.82
C TRP A 65 18.21 -9.49 -9.22
N ALA A 66 17.45 -9.85 -10.26
CA ALA A 66 17.93 -9.87 -11.63
C ALA A 66 17.71 -8.54 -12.38
N ASN A 67 16.75 -7.71 -11.94
CA ASN A 67 16.29 -6.52 -12.66
C ASN A 67 16.06 -5.36 -11.67
N ASP A 68 17.10 -4.99 -10.94
CA ASP A 68 17.02 -4.07 -9.79
C ASP A 68 16.37 -2.72 -10.15
N ARG A 69 16.76 -2.14 -11.30
CA ARG A 69 16.23 -0.85 -11.77
C ARG A 69 14.78 -0.97 -12.26
N GLU A 70 14.48 -2.01 -13.00
CA GLU A 70 13.11 -2.27 -13.48
C GLU A 70 12.17 -2.57 -12.32
N PHE A 71 12.68 -3.23 -11.27
CA PHE A 71 11.95 -3.45 -10.04
C PHE A 71 11.62 -2.13 -9.35
N ASP A 72 12.59 -1.25 -9.16
CA ASP A 72 12.37 0.07 -8.56
C ASP A 72 11.34 0.87 -9.36
N ASN A 73 11.42 0.86 -10.70
CA ASN A 73 10.40 1.50 -11.53
C ASN A 73 9.00 0.90 -11.30
N LEU A 74 8.87 -0.43 -11.23
CA LEU A 74 7.57 -1.05 -10.93
C LEU A 74 7.08 -0.70 -9.51
N LEU A 75 7.99 -0.67 -8.54
CA LEU A 75 7.71 -0.29 -7.17
C LEU A 75 7.16 1.12 -7.08
N ASP A 76 7.78 2.08 -7.76
CA ASP A 76 7.32 3.47 -7.82
C ASP A 76 5.90 3.55 -8.42
N ILE A 77 5.65 2.85 -9.52
CA ILE A 77 4.34 2.85 -10.21
C ILE A 77 3.24 2.32 -9.29
N VAL A 78 3.48 1.19 -8.65
CA VAL A 78 2.50 0.58 -7.73
C VAL A 78 2.32 1.46 -6.50
N THR A 79 3.38 2.14 -6.05
CA THR A 79 3.31 3.10 -4.93
C THR A 79 2.43 4.30 -5.27
N GLU A 80 2.61 4.91 -6.45
CA GLU A 80 1.75 6.01 -6.92
C GLU A 80 0.29 5.58 -7.12
N ALA A 81 0.06 4.39 -7.68
CA ALA A 81 -1.28 3.83 -7.80
C ALA A 81 -1.94 3.61 -6.42
N THR A 82 -1.16 3.15 -5.43
CA THR A 82 -1.61 2.96 -4.05
C THR A 82 -1.96 4.29 -3.38
N ILE A 83 -1.19 5.35 -3.65
CA ILE A 83 -1.47 6.71 -3.18
C ILE A 83 -2.81 7.20 -3.71
N GLU A 84 -3.05 7.12 -5.03
CA GLU A 84 -4.32 7.54 -5.61
C GLU A 84 -5.49 6.71 -5.08
N PHE A 85 -5.30 5.41 -4.92
CA PHE A 85 -6.35 4.52 -4.42
C PHE A 85 -6.72 4.83 -2.96
N LEU A 86 -5.75 5.03 -2.07
CA LEU A 86 -6.02 5.42 -0.69
C LEU A 86 -6.60 6.82 -0.59
N ALA A 87 -6.15 7.75 -1.44
CA ALA A 87 -6.68 9.11 -1.47
C ALA A 87 -8.14 9.14 -1.93
N LEU A 88 -8.51 8.32 -2.93
CA LEU A 88 -9.89 8.15 -3.35
C LEU A 88 -10.77 7.69 -2.19
N GLN A 89 -10.30 6.70 -1.41
CA GLN A 89 -11.04 6.18 -0.26
C GLN A 89 -11.18 7.21 0.87
N ALA A 90 -10.11 7.95 1.19
CA ALA A 90 -10.14 9.03 2.17
C ALA A 90 -11.16 10.11 1.80
N ASN A 91 -11.12 10.58 0.55
CA ASN A 91 -12.04 11.59 0.04
C ASN A 91 -13.49 11.10 -0.05
N ALA A 92 -13.70 9.79 -0.19
CA ALA A 92 -15.02 9.18 -0.20
C ALA A 92 -15.65 9.02 1.20
N GLY A 93 -14.88 9.26 2.28
CA GLY A 93 -15.38 9.24 3.65
C GLY A 93 -14.84 8.13 4.54
N ALA A 94 -13.69 7.53 4.20
CA ALA A 94 -12.95 6.70 5.15
C ALA A 94 -12.39 7.57 6.29
N ASP A 95 -12.56 7.12 7.53
CA ASP A 95 -12.10 7.79 8.75
C ASP A 95 -10.65 7.45 9.09
N ALA A 96 -10.20 6.25 8.68
CA ALA A 96 -8.83 5.78 8.79
C ALA A 96 -8.42 5.00 7.53
N LEU A 97 -7.12 4.85 7.32
CA LEU A 97 -6.55 4.12 6.20
C LEU A 97 -5.65 2.99 6.71
N MET A 98 -5.62 1.87 5.99
CA MET A 98 -4.77 0.73 6.34
C MET A 98 -3.97 0.23 5.14
N LEU A 99 -2.67 0.00 5.35
CA LEU A 99 -1.77 -0.58 4.36
C LEU A 99 -1.45 -2.03 4.75
N PHE A 100 -1.99 -2.98 3.99
CA PHE A 100 -1.78 -4.41 4.21
C PHE A 100 -0.57 -4.91 3.45
N ASP A 101 0.55 -5.12 4.13
CA ASP A 101 1.69 -5.85 3.56
C ASP A 101 1.71 -7.29 4.07
N SER A 102 0.80 -8.09 3.51
CA SER A 102 0.60 -9.50 3.84
C SER A 102 1.86 -10.35 3.63
N TRP A 103 2.77 -9.90 2.77
CA TRP A 103 3.95 -10.65 2.33
C TRP A 103 5.28 -9.99 2.69
N ALA A 104 5.27 -8.99 3.58
CA ALA A 104 6.47 -8.28 4.02
C ALA A 104 7.58 -9.22 4.53
N SER A 105 7.20 -10.28 5.25
CA SER A 105 8.13 -11.32 5.74
C SER A 105 8.90 -12.07 4.66
N ALA A 106 8.43 -12.08 3.40
CA ALA A 106 9.13 -12.72 2.28
C ALA A 106 10.30 -11.86 1.75
N VAL A 107 10.37 -10.58 2.12
CA VAL A 107 11.46 -9.67 1.73
C VAL A 107 12.70 -9.96 2.58
N PRO A 108 13.86 -10.24 1.97
CA PRO A 108 15.11 -10.37 2.72
C PRO A 108 15.42 -9.11 3.54
N ALA A 109 15.94 -9.27 4.75
CA ALA A 109 16.12 -8.17 5.70
C ALA A 109 16.88 -6.95 5.14
N HIS A 110 17.89 -7.17 4.29
CA HIS A 110 18.68 -6.09 3.67
C HIS A 110 17.93 -5.27 2.61
N TYR A 111 16.81 -5.78 2.08
CA TYR A 111 15.92 -5.05 1.16
C TYR A 111 14.72 -4.43 1.87
N ARG A 112 14.50 -4.74 3.15
CA ARG A 112 13.24 -4.43 3.85
C ARG A 112 12.92 -2.93 3.85
N ASP A 113 13.90 -2.07 4.12
CA ASP A 113 13.65 -0.63 4.09
C ASP A 113 13.22 -0.18 2.68
N ARG A 114 14.03 -0.47 1.66
CA ARG A 114 13.76 -0.10 0.27
C ARG A 114 12.41 -0.59 -0.25
N ILE A 115 12.02 -1.82 0.10
CA ILE A 115 10.88 -2.50 -0.54
C ILE A 115 9.59 -2.43 0.29
N VAL A 116 9.70 -2.26 1.61
CA VAL A 116 8.55 -2.27 2.54
C VAL A 116 8.38 -0.91 3.22
N SER A 117 9.43 -0.42 3.89
CA SER A 117 9.32 0.77 4.75
C SER A 117 9.29 2.07 3.95
N ASP A 118 10.20 2.25 3.00
CA ASP A 118 10.34 3.50 2.23
C ASP A 118 9.11 3.77 1.34
N PRO A 119 8.54 2.78 0.62
CA PRO A 119 7.31 2.99 -0.13
C PRO A 119 6.12 3.33 0.77
N ALA A 120 6.01 2.68 1.93
CA ALA A 120 4.97 3.01 2.91
C ALA A 120 5.12 4.45 3.46
N ALA A 121 6.35 4.88 3.73
CA ALA A 121 6.65 6.25 4.15
C ALA A 121 6.31 7.27 3.05
N HIS A 122 6.63 6.96 1.80
CA HIS A 122 6.28 7.78 0.64
C HIS A 122 4.77 7.90 0.47
N ILE A 123 4.02 6.78 0.60
CA ILE A 123 2.55 6.79 0.57
C ILE A 123 2.00 7.76 1.61
N ILE A 124 2.41 7.63 2.86
CA ILE A 124 1.93 8.46 3.97
C ILE A 124 2.28 9.93 3.71
N THR A 125 3.53 10.23 3.35
CA THR A 125 3.99 11.60 3.08
C THR A 125 3.20 12.24 1.94
N SER A 126 2.95 11.49 0.86
CA SER A 126 2.18 11.97 -0.29
C SER A 126 0.71 12.22 0.04
N LEU A 127 0.08 11.38 0.87
CA LEU A 127 -1.27 11.64 1.38
C LEU A 127 -1.30 12.93 2.22
N ARG A 128 -0.32 13.14 3.11
CA ARG A 128 -0.24 14.36 3.94
C ARG A 128 -0.05 15.62 3.09
N LYS A 129 0.81 15.58 2.05
CA LYS A 129 0.98 16.68 1.09
C LYS A 129 -0.32 17.06 0.37
N ARG A 130 -1.26 16.13 0.25
CA ARG A 130 -2.60 16.34 -0.35
C ARG A 130 -3.65 16.79 0.68
N GLY A 131 -3.27 17.05 1.92
CA GLY A 131 -4.19 17.43 3.00
C GLY A 131 -5.00 16.27 3.59
N ILE A 132 -4.68 15.03 3.24
CA ILE A 132 -5.33 13.83 3.79
C ILE A 132 -4.65 13.53 5.12
N MET A 133 -5.38 13.71 6.22
CA MET A 133 -4.85 13.64 7.60
C MET A 133 -5.36 12.45 8.40
N GLN A 134 -6.20 11.60 7.80
CA GLN A 134 -6.68 10.36 8.41
C GLN A 134 -5.51 9.53 8.95
N PRO A 135 -5.66 8.91 10.14
CA PRO A 135 -4.63 8.01 10.68
C PRO A 135 -4.41 6.83 9.72
N VAL A 136 -3.14 6.47 9.55
CA VAL A 136 -2.70 5.35 8.73
C VAL A 136 -2.20 4.24 9.63
N ILE A 137 -2.75 3.05 9.41
CA ILE A 137 -2.39 1.79 10.08
C ILE A 137 -1.47 1.01 9.14
N GLY A 138 -0.25 0.71 9.57
CA GLY A 138 0.63 -0.20 8.86
C GLY A 138 0.43 -1.65 9.30
N PHE A 139 0.43 -2.60 8.38
CA PHE A 139 0.42 -4.03 8.71
C PHE A 139 1.48 -4.82 7.93
N PRO A 140 2.77 -4.66 8.28
CA PRO A 140 3.86 -5.42 7.68
C PRO A 140 3.98 -6.81 8.31
N LYS A 141 3.24 -7.78 7.78
CA LYS A 141 3.08 -9.09 8.41
C LYS A 141 4.41 -9.83 8.51
N GLY A 142 4.76 -10.21 9.75
CA GLY A 142 5.84 -11.16 10.04
C GLY A 142 7.26 -10.60 9.90
N ILE A 143 7.46 -9.28 9.93
CA ILE A 143 8.81 -8.68 9.84
C ILE A 143 9.59 -8.68 11.16
N GLY A 144 9.01 -9.21 12.24
CA GLY A 144 9.71 -9.46 13.52
C GLY A 144 10.38 -8.22 14.09
N GLU A 145 11.69 -8.30 14.29
CA GLU A 145 12.54 -7.21 14.78
C GLU A 145 12.46 -5.93 13.92
N GLY A 146 12.11 -6.08 12.64
CA GLY A 146 11.95 -4.96 11.72
C GLY A 146 10.77 -4.04 12.04
N LEU A 147 9.84 -4.44 12.92
CA LEU A 147 8.61 -3.69 13.18
C LEU A 147 8.87 -2.30 13.78
N VAL A 148 9.82 -2.20 14.72
CA VAL A 148 10.19 -0.90 15.34
C VAL A 148 10.73 0.05 14.29
N ARG A 149 11.68 -0.43 13.48
CA ARG A 149 12.29 0.34 12.39
C ARG A 149 11.26 0.76 11.34
N TYR A 150 10.31 -0.12 11.01
CA TYR A 150 9.20 0.22 10.12
C TYR A 150 8.37 1.39 10.68
N CYS A 151 8.03 1.37 11.97
CA CYS A 151 7.29 2.47 12.60
C CYS A 151 8.09 3.78 12.56
N ASP A 152 9.39 3.73 12.88
CA ASP A 152 10.27 4.91 12.88
C ASP A 152 10.39 5.55 11.49
N ILE A 153 10.51 4.75 10.44
CA ILE A 153 10.65 5.23 9.05
C ILE A 153 9.32 5.77 8.52
N THR A 154 8.23 5.04 8.75
CA THR A 154 6.94 5.33 8.09
C THR A 154 6.12 6.40 8.79
N GLY A 155 6.27 6.56 10.11
CA GLY A 155 5.43 7.45 10.89
C GLY A 155 3.95 7.04 10.91
N VAL A 156 3.65 5.74 10.76
CA VAL A 156 2.30 5.21 10.93
C VAL A 156 1.75 5.54 12.31
N GLN A 157 0.44 5.82 12.39
CA GLN A 157 -0.22 6.14 13.65
C GLN A 157 -0.56 4.88 14.47
N ALA A 158 -0.62 3.73 13.83
CA ALA A 158 -0.73 2.43 14.47
C ALA A 158 -0.06 1.36 13.61
N VAL A 159 0.34 0.27 14.25
CA VAL A 159 0.87 -0.92 13.57
C VAL A 159 0.10 -2.15 14.03
N GLY A 160 -0.33 -2.99 13.09
CA GLY A 160 -0.95 -4.26 13.43
C GLY A 160 0.10 -5.31 13.81
N ILE A 161 -0.17 -6.06 14.88
CA ILE A 161 0.70 -7.10 15.47
C ILE A 161 0.03 -8.47 15.47
#